data_AF-A0A8J4XNT4-F1
#
_entry.id   AF-A0A8J4XNT4-F1
#
_cell.length_a   1.000
_cell.length_b   1.000
_cell.length_c   1.000
_cell.angle_alpha   90.00
_cell.angle_beta   90.00
_cell.angle_gamma   90.00
#
_symmetry.space_group_name_H-M   'P 1'
#
loop_
_entity.id
_entity.type
_entity.pdbx_description
1 polymer ?
#
loop_
_entity_poly.entity_id
_entity_poly.type
_entity_poly.pdbx_seq_one_letter_code
_entity_poly.pdbx_strand_id
1 'polypeptide(L)'
;MDMGVIKTFKCNYQRAVYREALKRMEDDSTMTLMDFWKQYNIRHALLTIKQAWDEVKPSTLNACWYSLWPECVNDFNGFPAVTQQMKDIVDLAHTVGGEGFSDMTEEDVAELIDSHGAEPSVEEIIQMNEDDQAGDDADEDDDTETRPVLPS
;
A
#
# COMPACT_ATOMS: atom_id res chain seq x y z
N MET A 1 3.38 -9.15 18.81
CA MET A 1 4.46 -8.37 18.16
C MET A 1 4.31 -6.94 18.64
N ASP A 2 5.40 -6.28 19.02
CA ASP A 2 5.31 -4.94 19.63
C ASP A 2 4.75 -3.92 18.62
N MET A 3 3.72 -3.19 19.06
CA MET A 3 2.96 -2.26 18.24
C MET A 3 3.86 -1.18 17.60
N GLY A 4 4.97 -0.81 18.25
CA GLY A 4 5.92 0.15 17.70
C GLY A 4 6.75 -0.37 16.53
N VAL A 5 7.11 -1.66 16.52
CA VAL A 5 7.81 -2.29 15.39
C VAL A 5 6.88 -2.42 14.20
N ILE A 6 5.64 -2.88 14.43
CA ILE A 6 4.62 -2.98 13.37
C ILE A 6 4.39 -1.61 12.74
N LYS A 7 4.18 -0.57 13.56
CA LYS A 7 3.97 0.80 13.08
C LYS A 7 5.15 1.30 12.23
N THR A 8 6.37 1.09 12.71
CA THR A 8 7.58 1.45 11.96
C THR A 8 7.65 0.71 10.62
N PHE A 9 7.41 -0.59 10.64
CA PHE A 9 7.45 -1.43 9.44
C PHE A 9 6.39 -1.03 8.42
N LYS A 10 5.12 -0.87 8.84
CA LYS A 10 4.03 -0.44 7.96
C LYS A 10 4.34 0.92 7.32
N CYS A 11 4.87 1.86 8.10
CA CYS A 11 5.23 3.18 7.59
C CYS A 11 6.37 3.12 6.56
N ASN A 12 7.41 2.33 6.84
CA ASN A 12 8.48 2.09 5.86
C ASN A 12 7.95 1.40 4.60
N TYR A 13 7.03 0.43 4.73
CA TYR A 13 6.40 -0.25 3.60
C TYR A 13 5.62 0.71 2.71
N GLN A 14 4.74 1.53 3.29
CA GLN A 14 3.94 2.48 2.53
C GLN A 14 4.84 3.47 1.77
N ARG A 15 5.89 3.97 2.43
CA ARG A 15 6.87 4.85 1.81
C ARG A 15 7.59 4.18 0.64
N ALA A 16 7.99 2.92 0.79
CA ALA A 16 8.65 2.16 -0.26
C ALA A 16 7.72 1.95 -1.48
N VAL A 17 6.45 1.64 -1.26
CA VAL A 17 5.45 1.52 -2.34
C VAL A 17 5.32 2.82 -3.12
N TYR A 18 5.11 3.96 -2.45
CA TYR A 18 4.97 5.25 -3.12
C TYR A 18 6.22 5.65 -3.90
N ARG A 19 7.42 5.42 -3.33
CA ARG A 19 8.68 5.67 -4.05
C ARG A 19 8.79 4.84 -5.31
N GLU A 20 8.44 3.56 -5.24
CA GLU A 20 8.53 2.66 -6.38
C GLU A 20 7.48 2.99 -7.46
N ALA A 21 6.28 3.39 -7.06
CA ALA A 21 5.23 3.85 -7.96
C ALA A 21 5.70 5.09 -8.74
N LEU A 22 6.18 6.12 -8.03
CA LEU A 22 6.69 7.35 -8.63
C LEU A 22 7.87 7.07 -9.56
N LYS A 23 8.83 6.27 -9.12
CA LYS A 23 9.98 5.92 -9.94
C LYS A 23 9.56 5.27 -11.27
N ARG A 24 8.59 4.36 -11.25
CA ARG A 24 8.07 3.74 -12.48
C ARG A 24 7.38 4.76 -13.39
N MET A 25 6.63 5.71 -12.82
CA MET A 25 5.97 6.77 -13.57
C MET A 25 6.97 7.80 -14.13
N GLU A 26 8.11 8.01 -13.46
CA GLU A 26 9.22 8.84 -13.97
C GLU A 26 9.98 8.14 -15.10
N ASP A 27 10.21 6.82 -14.97
CA ASP A 27 10.88 5.99 -15.97
C ASP A 27 10.00 5.79 -17.24
N ASP A 28 8.67 5.75 -17.08
CA ASP A 28 7.68 5.67 -18.14
C ASP A 28 6.57 6.72 -17.96
N SER A 29 6.70 7.84 -18.69
CA SER A 29 5.75 8.96 -18.63
C SER A 29 4.34 8.64 -19.11
N THR A 30 4.10 7.46 -19.70
CA THR A 30 2.77 7.01 -20.11
C THR A 30 2.08 6.16 -19.05
N MET A 31 2.82 5.70 -18.05
CA MET A 31 2.31 4.83 -16.99
C MET A 31 1.50 5.62 -15.96
N THR A 32 0.29 5.16 -15.69
CA THR A 32 -0.55 5.73 -14.62
C THR A 32 -0.33 5.00 -13.29
N LEU A 33 -0.79 5.60 -12.18
CA LEU A 33 -0.83 4.91 -10.89
C LEU A 33 -1.72 3.65 -10.95
N MET A 34 -2.79 3.66 -11.75
CA MET A 34 -3.64 2.48 -11.94
C MET A 34 -2.88 1.35 -12.64
N ASP A 35 -2.07 1.67 -13.66
CA ASP A 35 -1.23 0.69 -14.33
C ASP A 35 -0.16 0.13 -13.39
N PHE A 36 0.38 0.95 -12.48
CA PHE A 36 1.26 0.48 -11.42
C PHE A 36 0.58 -0.58 -10.55
N TRP A 37 -0.63 -0.31 -10.07
CA TRP A 37 -1.37 -1.27 -9.25
C TRP A 37 -1.71 -2.55 -9.99
N LYS A 38 -2.14 -2.46 -11.26
CA LYS A 38 -2.39 -3.63 -12.12
C LYS A 38 -1.15 -4.51 -12.32
N GLN A 39 0.05 -3.92 -12.31
CA GLN A 39 1.31 -4.64 -12.45
C GLN A 39 1.92 -5.07 -11.10
N TYR A 40 1.44 -4.50 -9.99
CA TYR A 40 1.93 -4.81 -8.65
C TYR A 40 1.49 -6.23 -8.26
N ASN A 41 2.46 -7.10 -8.01
CA ASN A 41 2.20 -8.51 -7.75
C ASN A 41 2.99 -8.98 -6.52
N ILE A 42 2.82 -10.25 -6.15
CA ILE A 42 3.44 -10.83 -4.94
C ILE A 42 4.96 -10.68 -4.95
N ARG A 43 5.62 -10.77 -6.11
CA ARG A 43 7.07 -10.56 -6.20
C ARG A 43 7.44 -9.13 -5.82
N HIS A 44 6.68 -8.14 -6.28
CA HIS A 44 6.87 -6.74 -5.91
C HIS A 44 6.65 -6.56 -4.40
N ALA A 45 5.57 -7.11 -3.86
CA ALA A 45 5.28 -7.06 -2.42
C ALA A 45 6.42 -7.64 -1.56
N LEU A 46 6.98 -8.79 -1.93
CA LEU A 46 8.10 -9.40 -1.20
C LEU A 46 9.37 -8.53 -1.21
N LEU A 47 9.65 -7.86 -2.32
CA LEU A 47 10.77 -6.92 -2.42
C LEU A 47 10.53 -5.69 -1.53
N THR A 48 9.31 -5.14 -1.54
CA THR A 48 8.92 -4.02 -0.69
C THR A 48 9.00 -4.38 0.80
N ILE A 49 8.54 -5.59 1.18
CA ILE A 49 8.67 -6.11 2.56
C ILE A 49 10.15 -6.14 2.98
N LYS A 50 11.02 -6.67 2.11
CA LYS A 50 12.45 -6.72 2.37
C LYS A 50 13.03 -5.30 2.57
N GLN A 51 12.72 -4.37 1.67
CA GLN A 51 13.20 -2.99 1.77
C GLN A 51 12.71 -2.30 3.06
N ALA A 52 11.42 -2.43 3.37
CA ALA A 52 10.82 -1.85 4.55
C ALA A 52 11.45 -2.38 5.86
N TRP A 53 11.77 -3.69 5.88
CA TRP A 53 12.44 -4.33 6.99
C TRP A 53 13.90 -3.86 7.14
N ASP A 54 14.64 -3.75 6.03
CA ASP A 54 16.02 -3.28 6.03
C ASP A 54 16.13 -1.82 6.55
N GLU A 55 15.06 -1.02 6.44
CA GLU A 55 14.97 0.34 6.99
C GLU A 55 14.59 0.40 8.49
N VAL A 56 14.22 -0.72 9.13
CA VAL A 56 13.92 -0.76 10.56
C VAL A 56 15.21 -0.54 11.37
N LYS A 57 15.22 0.51 12.19
CA LYS A 57 16.41 0.89 12.94
C LYS A 57 16.71 -0.10 14.07
N PRO A 58 17.99 -0.33 14.41
CA PRO A 58 18.36 -1.10 15.60
C PRO A 58 17.74 -0.55 16.89
N SER A 59 17.52 0.76 17.00
CA SER A 59 16.83 1.37 18.15
C SER A 59 15.37 0.94 18.27
N THR A 60 14.66 0.75 17.15
CA THR A 60 13.30 0.18 17.11
C THR A 60 13.31 -1.27 17.60
N LEU A 61 14.30 -2.06 17.20
CA LEU A 61 14.44 -3.45 17.66
C LEU A 61 14.81 -3.52 19.15
N ASN A 62 15.71 -2.66 19.63
CA ASN A 62 16.06 -2.54 21.05
C ASN A 62 14.82 -2.19 21.90
N ALA A 63 14.00 -1.23 21.45
CA ALA A 63 12.75 -0.87 22.12
C ALA A 63 11.74 -2.03 22.16
N CYS A 64 11.65 -2.85 21.11
CA CYS A 64 10.79 -4.03 21.06
C CYS A 64 11.08 -5.05 22.16
N TRP A 65 12.34 -5.18 22.57
CA TRP A 65 12.73 -6.11 23.62
C TRP A 65 12.26 -5.65 25.00
N TYR A 66 11.88 -4.38 25.18
CA TYR A 66 11.54 -3.85 26.52
C TYR A 66 10.33 -4.55 27.13
N SER A 67 9.35 -4.93 26.31
CA SER A 67 8.15 -5.64 26.77
C SER A 67 8.40 -7.11 27.10
N LEU A 68 9.46 -7.72 26.56
CA LEU A 68 9.76 -9.15 26.73
C LEU A 68 10.94 -9.41 27.68
N TRP A 69 11.96 -8.57 27.63
CA TRP A 69 13.22 -8.70 28.33
C TRP A 69 13.86 -7.32 28.62
N PRO A 70 13.36 -6.58 29.63
CA PRO A 70 13.84 -5.23 29.97
C PRO A 70 15.35 -5.16 30.25
N GLU A 71 15.93 -6.19 30.86
CA GLU A 71 17.35 -6.26 31.22
C GLU A 71 18.29 -6.30 30.00
N CYS A 72 17.77 -6.66 28.82
CA CYS A 72 18.53 -6.62 27.57
C CYS A 72 18.37 -5.30 26.81
N VAL A 73 17.54 -4.37 27.29
CA VAL A 73 17.32 -3.08 26.65
C VAL A 73 18.22 -2.03 27.28
N ASN A 74 19.07 -1.45 26.45
CA ASN A 74 19.87 -0.30 26.85
C ASN A 74 19.11 0.99 26.56
N ASP A 75 19.08 1.92 27.52
CA ASP A 75 18.56 3.28 27.35
C ASP A 75 17.17 3.36 26.69
N PHE A 76 16.17 2.69 27.27
CA PHE A 76 14.81 2.71 26.74
C PHE A 76 14.22 4.12 26.80
N ASN A 77 13.95 4.69 25.62
CA ASN A 77 13.32 6.00 25.45
C ASN A 77 12.02 5.91 24.64
N GLY A 78 11.41 4.72 24.57
CA GLY A 78 10.28 4.43 23.69
C GLY A 78 10.69 4.10 22.25
N PHE A 79 9.68 3.95 21.39
CA PHE A 79 9.91 3.72 19.97
C PHE A 79 10.34 5.00 19.25
N PRO A 80 11.28 4.92 18.29
CA PRO A 80 11.58 6.05 17.42
C PRO A 80 10.31 6.54 16.72
N ALA A 81 10.14 7.86 16.68
CA ALA A 81 9.05 8.46 15.94
C ALA A 81 9.16 8.16 14.44
N VAL A 82 8.02 7.95 13.79
CA VAL A 82 7.89 7.75 12.34
C VAL A 82 7.47 9.02 11.60
N THR A 83 7.54 10.18 12.26
CA THR A 83 7.09 11.47 11.72
C THR A 83 7.79 11.85 10.42
N GLN A 84 9.08 11.53 10.27
CA GLN A 84 9.79 11.79 9.02
C GLN A 84 9.26 10.90 7.88
N GLN A 85 9.05 9.61 8.15
CA GLN A 85 8.47 8.69 7.17
C GLN A 85 7.06 9.14 6.74
N MET A 86 6.24 9.60 7.67
CA MET A 86 4.90 10.12 7.38
C MET A 86 4.95 11.34 6.47
N LYS A 87 5.84 12.29 6.73
CA LYS A 87 6.07 13.44 5.85
C LYS A 87 6.54 13.02 4.47
N ASP A 88 7.50 12.10 4.40
CA ASP A 88 7.98 11.57 3.12
C ASP A 88 6.81 10.94 2.33
N ILE A 89 5.91 10.20 2.98
CA ILE A 89 4.73 9.61 2.31
C ILE A 89 3.79 10.70 1.78
N VAL A 90 3.53 11.74 2.57
CA VAL A 90 2.72 12.89 2.15
C VAL A 90 3.34 13.58 0.94
N ASP A 91 4.63 13.89 0.99
CA ASP A 91 5.35 14.54 -0.11
C ASP A 91 5.33 13.67 -1.38
N LEU A 92 5.49 12.35 -1.24
CA LEU A 92 5.41 11.42 -2.36
C LEU A 92 3.99 11.38 -2.96
N ALA A 93 2.95 11.27 -2.13
CA ALA A 93 1.57 11.29 -2.62
C ALA A 93 1.21 12.61 -3.31
N HIS A 94 1.65 13.75 -2.75
CA HIS A 94 1.48 15.06 -3.38
C HIS A 94 2.16 15.12 -4.75
N THR A 95 3.31 14.45 -4.88
CA THR A 95 4.03 14.33 -6.17
C THR A 95 3.29 13.44 -7.17
N VAL A 96 2.67 12.35 -6.71
CA VAL A 96 1.79 11.51 -7.55
C VAL A 96 0.62 12.34 -8.07
N GLY A 97 0.04 13.18 -7.20
CA GLY A 97 -1.07 14.06 -7.52
C GLY A 97 -2.39 13.31 -7.77
N GLY A 98 -3.44 14.08 -8.09
CA GLY A 98 -4.80 13.55 -8.24
C GLY A 98 -5.66 13.74 -7.00
N GLU A 99 -6.96 13.44 -7.13
CA GLU A 99 -7.94 13.54 -6.04
C GLU A 99 -7.59 12.54 -4.92
N GLY A 100 -7.61 12.99 -3.67
CA GLY A 100 -7.25 12.19 -2.49
C GLY A 100 -5.75 12.04 -2.22
N PHE A 101 -4.88 12.30 -3.21
CA PHE A 101 -3.43 12.32 -3.02
C PHE A 101 -2.87 13.72 -2.87
N SER A 102 -3.46 14.72 -3.53
CA SER A 102 -2.95 16.11 -3.51
C SER A 102 -3.22 16.85 -2.19
N ASP A 103 -4.24 16.42 -1.46
CA ASP A 103 -4.70 16.98 -0.18
C ASP A 103 -4.44 16.05 1.01
N MET A 104 -3.75 14.93 0.78
CA MET A 104 -3.41 13.96 1.83
C MET A 104 -2.59 14.60 2.95
N THR A 105 -2.89 14.23 4.19
CA THR A 105 -2.27 14.74 5.41
C THR A 105 -1.51 13.65 6.18
N GLU A 106 -0.70 14.05 7.16
CA GLU A 106 -0.04 13.11 8.07
C GLU A 106 -1.06 12.29 8.90
N GLU A 107 -2.27 12.82 9.12
CA GLU A 107 -3.35 12.13 9.84
C GLU A 107 -3.93 11.01 9.00
N ASP A 108 -4.15 11.23 7.69
CA ASP A 108 -4.60 10.19 6.76
C ASP A 108 -3.59 9.04 6.69
N VAL A 109 -2.29 9.37 6.68
CA VAL A 109 -1.23 8.36 6.75
C VAL A 109 -1.29 7.63 8.09
N ALA A 110 -1.46 8.33 9.20
CA ALA A 110 -1.56 7.69 10.52
C ALA A 110 -2.75 6.72 10.59
N GLU A 111 -3.91 7.12 10.06
CA GLU A 111 -5.10 6.26 9.96
C GLU A 111 -4.81 5.03 9.09
N LEU A 112 -4.18 5.20 7.93
CA LEU A 112 -3.78 4.08 7.05
C LEU A 112 -2.79 3.11 7.73
N ILE A 113 -1.87 3.61 8.55
CA ILE A 113 -0.91 2.75 9.26
C ILE A 113 -1.60 1.99 10.40
N ASP A 114 -2.52 2.65 11.10
CA ASP A 114 -3.23 2.06 12.21
C ASP A 114 -4.42 1.20 11.73
N SER A 115 -4.84 1.33 10.47
CA SER A 115 -5.80 0.44 9.80
C SER A 115 -5.20 -0.96 9.57
N HIS A 116 -6.06 -1.97 9.49
CA HIS A 116 -5.70 -3.38 9.32
C HIS A 116 -4.85 -3.94 10.48
N GLY A 117 -5.47 -4.05 11.65
CA GLY A 117 -5.00 -4.93 12.74
C GLY A 117 -5.54 -6.36 12.66
N ALA A 118 -6.58 -6.60 11.84
CA ALA A 118 -7.16 -7.91 11.60
C ALA A 118 -6.59 -8.52 10.31
N GLU A 119 -6.19 -9.78 10.39
CA GLU A 119 -5.83 -10.57 9.21
C GLU A 119 -7.12 -10.81 8.41
N PRO A 120 -7.16 -10.47 7.11
CA PRO A 120 -8.35 -10.72 6.32
C PRO A 120 -8.63 -12.22 6.28
N SER A 121 -9.90 -12.59 6.44
CA SER A 121 -10.27 -14.01 6.43
C SER A 121 -10.12 -14.60 5.02
N VAL A 122 -10.03 -15.93 4.92
CA VAL A 122 -9.97 -16.60 3.61
C VAL A 122 -11.22 -16.26 2.79
N GLU A 123 -12.37 -16.14 3.45
CA GLU A 123 -13.63 -15.75 2.82
C GLU A 123 -13.58 -14.31 2.31
N GLU A 124 -13.01 -13.36 3.06
CA GLU A 124 -12.81 -11.98 2.60
C GLU A 124 -11.87 -11.92 1.39
N ILE A 125 -10.80 -12.72 1.37
CA ILE A 125 -9.88 -12.81 0.22
C ILE A 125 -10.58 -13.39 -1.02
N ILE A 126 -11.41 -14.42 -0.84
CA ILE A 126 -12.19 -15.00 -1.94
C ILE A 126 -13.18 -13.95 -2.48
N GLN A 127 -13.88 -13.26 -1.59
CA GLN A 127 -14.87 -12.25 -1.95
C GLN A 127 -14.24 -11.07 -2.71
N MET A 128 -13.06 -10.60 -2.29
CA MET A 128 -12.30 -9.58 -3.02
C MET A 128 -11.97 -10.01 -4.46
N ASN A 129 -11.62 -11.29 -4.68
CA ASN A 129 -11.34 -11.80 -6.02
C ASN A 129 -12.60 -11.90 -6.89
N GLU A 130 -13.77 -12.18 -6.28
CA GLU A 130 -15.04 -12.28 -7.00
C GLU A 130 -15.55 -10.89 -7.43
N ASP A 131 -15.42 -9.89 -6.56
CA ASP A 131 -15.79 -8.50 -6.86
C ASP A 131 -14.93 -7.89 -8.00
N ASP A 132 -13.64 -8.26 -8.08
CA ASP A 132 -12.75 -7.87 -9.17
C ASP A 132 -13.14 -8.48 -10.53
N GLN A 133 -13.75 -9.68 -10.54
CA GLN A 133 -14.19 -10.34 -11.79
C GLN A 133 -15.56 -9.86 -12.28
N ALA A 134 -16.45 -9.43 -11.37
CA ALA A 134 -17.79 -8.96 -11.73
C ALA A 134 -17.79 -7.58 -12.42
N GLY A 135 -16.70 -6.81 -12.34
CA GLY A 135 -16.56 -5.50 -12.96
C GLY A 135 -16.16 -5.48 -14.44
N ASP A 136 -15.72 -6.61 -15.00
CA ASP A 136 -15.16 -6.69 -16.38
C ASP A 136 -16.17 -7.20 -17.42
N ASP A 137 -17.36 -7.67 -16.99
CA ASP A 137 -18.39 -8.28 -17.87
C ASP A 137 -19.47 -7.29 -18.38
N ALA A 138 -19.29 -5.97 -18.22
CA ALA A 138 -20.32 -4.98 -18.52
C ALA A 138 -20.19 -4.25 -19.87
N ASP A 139 -19.16 -4.53 -20.70
CA ASP A 139 -18.93 -3.87 -21.99
C ASP A 139 -18.93 -4.86 -23.19
N GLU A 140 -19.95 -5.73 -23.30
CA GLU A 140 -20.35 -6.30 -24.60
C GLU A 140 -21.65 -5.64 -25.09
N ASP A 141 -21.50 -4.48 -25.71
CA ASP A 141 -22.51 -3.82 -26.55
C ASP A 141 -22.64 -4.65 -27.86
N ASP A 142 -23.48 -5.70 -27.88
CA ASP A 142 -23.88 -6.38 -29.12
C ASP A 142 -25.01 -5.58 -29.80
N ASP A 143 -24.55 -4.64 -30.63
CA ASP A 143 -25.32 -3.87 -31.59
C ASP A 143 -25.94 -4.83 -32.63
N THR A 144 -27.06 -5.49 -32.30
CA THR A 144 -27.77 -6.33 -33.29
C THR A 144 -28.44 -5.46 -34.35
N GLU A 145 -27.70 -5.22 -35.44
CA GLU A 145 -28.18 -4.68 -36.71
C GLU A 145 -29.51 -5.34 -37.13
N THR A 146 -30.47 -4.47 -37.44
CA THR A 146 -31.77 -4.83 -37.99
C THR A 146 -31.61 -5.45 -39.37
N ARG A 147 -31.78 -6.78 -39.47
CA ARG A 147 -31.75 -7.50 -40.74
C ARG A 147 -33.04 -7.23 -41.54
N PRO A 148 -32.98 -6.76 -42.80
CA PRO A 148 -34.19 -6.51 -43.59
C PRO A 148 -34.77 -7.83 -44.11
N VAL A 149 -36.09 -8.01 -43.98
CA VAL A 149 -36.83 -9.15 -44.53
C VAL A 149 -37.15 -8.87 -46.00
N LEU A 150 -36.66 -9.71 -46.92
CA LEU A 150 -37.08 -9.70 -48.32
C LEU A 150 -38.30 -10.62 -48.52
N PRO A 151 -39.28 -10.23 -49.36
CA PRO A 151 -40.53 -10.97 -49.51
C PRO A 151 -40.40 -12.16 -50.48
N SER A 152 -41.31 -13.13 -50.33
CA SER A 152 -41.71 -14.08 -51.37
C SER A 152 -43.22 -14.02 -51.55
#